data_AF-A0A520F196-F1
#
_entry.id   AF-A0A520F196-F1
#
_cell.length_a   1.000
_cell.length_b   1.000
_cell.length_c   1.000
_cell.angle_alpha   90.00
_cell.angle_beta   90.00
_cell.angle_gamma   90.00
#
_symmetry.space_group_name_H-M   'P 1'
#
loop_
_entity.id
_entity.type
_entity.pdbx_description
1 polymer ?
#
loop_
_entity_poly.entity_id
_entity_poly.type
_entity_poly.pdbx_seq_one_letter_code
_entity_poly.pdbx_strand_id
1 'polypeptide(L)'
;MSDAVVGVVLAAGAGTRYGSPKVLAHDGLWLRTAVQALTDGGCDQVIVVLGAADVTVPDGATAVHAPHWEQGMSASFTAGLAAASDAEYVVVHVVDTPDVGPEVVHAVLDAAPRTGLARAVFDGRPGHPVVLARRHLEAAAASASGDSGAREFLRGRDDVIAVECSQWATGIDHDYR
;
A
#
# COMPACT_ATOMS: atom_id res chain seq x y z
N MET A 1 5.30 -11.59 -19.41
CA MET A 1 5.31 -10.34 -18.62
C MET A 1 3.97 -9.68 -18.83
N SER A 2 3.30 -9.27 -17.75
CA SER A 2 1.96 -8.67 -17.80
C SER A 2 2.06 -7.14 -17.82
N ASP A 3 1.16 -6.44 -18.50
CA ASP A 3 1.05 -4.97 -18.42
C ASP A 3 0.08 -4.54 -17.30
N ALA A 4 -0.22 -5.47 -16.37
CA ALA A 4 -1.19 -5.27 -15.31
C ALA A 4 -0.66 -4.36 -14.18
N VAL A 5 -1.58 -3.58 -13.61
CA VAL A 5 -1.40 -2.82 -12.39
C VAL A 5 -2.03 -3.58 -11.22
N VAL A 6 -1.25 -3.88 -10.19
CA VAL A 6 -1.72 -4.60 -9.00
C VAL A 6 -1.68 -3.69 -7.78
N GLY A 7 -2.83 -3.51 -7.14
CA GLY A 7 -2.94 -2.85 -5.85
C GLY A 7 -2.60 -3.81 -4.71
N VAL A 8 -1.85 -3.35 -3.71
CA VAL A 8 -1.48 -4.13 -2.53
C VAL A 8 -1.86 -3.34 -1.28
N VAL A 9 -2.80 -3.87 -0.50
CA VAL A 9 -3.16 -3.33 0.83
C VAL A 9 -2.34 -4.04 1.90
N LEU A 10 -1.51 -3.29 2.62
CA LEU A 10 -0.79 -3.81 3.78
C LEU A 10 -1.71 -3.78 5.02
N ALA A 11 -2.15 -4.95 5.49
CA ALA A 11 -3.11 -5.08 6.58
C ALA A 11 -2.73 -6.18 7.60
N ALA A 12 -1.48 -6.65 7.60
CA ALA A 12 -1.06 -7.80 8.41
C ALA A 12 -0.83 -7.49 9.90
N GLY A 13 -0.75 -6.22 10.27
CA GLY A 13 -0.34 -5.79 11.61
C GLY A 13 -1.38 -6.03 12.71
N ALA A 14 -0.91 -6.33 13.92
CA ALA A 14 -1.76 -6.50 15.10
C ALA A 14 -2.40 -5.20 15.62
N GLY A 15 -1.99 -4.04 15.10
CA GLY A 15 -2.51 -2.74 15.52
C GLY A 15 -2.34 -2.50 17.03
N THR A 16 -1.20 -2.87 17.60
CA THR A 16 -0.95 -2.83 19.05
C THR A 16 -1.20 -1.45 19.67
N ARG A 17 -0.84 -0.37 18.96
CA ARG A 17 -1.12 1.03 19.38
C ARG A 17 -2.60 1.40 19.27
N TYR A 18 -3.28 0.86 18.25
CA TYR A 18 -4.69 1.06 17.99
C TYR A 18 -5.59 0.22 18.93
N GLY A 19 -5.04 -0.87 19.49
CA GLY A 19 -5.71 -1.79 20.40
C GLY A 19 -6.37 -3.01 19.74
N SER A 20 -6.32 -3.12 18.41
CA SER A 20 -6.81 -4.27 17.63
C SER A 20 -6.27 -4.25 16.20
N PRO A 21 -6.29 -5.38 15.46
CA PRO A 21 -5.93 -5.39 14.04
C PRO A 21 -6.77 -4.38 13.24
N LYS A 22 -6.12 -3.41 12.59
CA LYS A 22 -6.79 -2.30 11.89
C LYS A 22 -7.66 -2.78 10.72
N VAL A 23 -7.43 -3.99 10.21
CA VAL A 23 -8.28 -4.65 9.21
C VAL A 23 -9.73 -4.87 9.70
N LEU A 24 -9.94 -4.95 11.02
CA LEU A 24 -11.25 -5.09 11.65
C LEU A 24 -11.89 -3.73 12.02
N ALA A 25 -11.15 -2.62 11.86
CA ALA A 25 -11.61 -1.31 12.30
C ALA A 25 -12.92 -0.91 11.61
N HIS A 26 -13.83 -0.33 12.39
CA HIS A 26 -15.15 0.11 11.93
C HIS A 26 -15.90 -1.00 11.17
N ASP A 27 -15.94 -2.21 11.76
CA ASP A 27 -16.56 -3.40 11.17
C ASP A 27 -16.05 -3.69 9.75
N GLY A 28 -14.73 -3.57 9.58
CA GLY A 28 -14.01 -3.79 8.32
C GLY A 28 -14.19 -2.68 7.27
N LEU A 29 -14.77 -1.53 7.63
CA LEU A 29 -14.96 -0.42 6.70
C LEU A 29 -13.63 0.07 6.13
N TRP A 30 -12.59 0.18 6.96
CA TRP A 30 -11.27 0.65 6.49
C TRP A 30 -10.67 -0.27 5.43
N LEU A 31 -10.78 -1.59 5.60
CA LEU A 31 -10.36 -2.55 4.58
C LEU A 31 -11.17 -2.36 3.29
N ARG A 32 -12.49 -2.26 3.38
CA ARG A 32 -13.36 -2.06 2.22
C ARG A 32 -12.99 -0.79 1.46
N THR A 33 -12.77 0.32 2.17
CA THR A 33 -12.39 1.60 1.56
C THR A 33 -11.01 1.52 0.89
N ALA A 34 -10.01 0.91 1.53
CA ALA A 34 -8.68 0.77 0.94
C ALA A 34 -8.68 -0.09 -0.33
N VAL A 35 -9.46 -1.19 -0.34
CA VAL A 35 -9.63 -2.02 -1.53
C VAL A 35 -10.35 -1.24 -2.63
N GLN A 36 -11.44 -0.54 -2.28
CA GLN A 36 -12.19 0.27 -3.24
C GLN A 36 -11.33 1.38 -3.85
N ALA A 37 -10.52 2.08 -3.05
CA ALA A 37 -9.62 3.12 -3.54
C ALA A 37 -8.64 2.58 -4.60
N LEU A 38 -8.12 1.36 -4.41
CA LEU A 38 -7.23 0.72 -5.38
C LEU A 38 -7.96 0.29 -6.65
N THR A 39 -9.13 -0.37 -6.51
CA THR A 39 -9.95 -0.81 -7.64
C THR A 39 -10.41 0.37 -8.49
N ASP A 40 -11.07 1.35 -7.87
CA ASP A 40 -11.63 2.52 -8.57
C ASP A 40 -10.52 3.50 -9.01
N GLY A 41 -9.32 3.40 -8.42
CA GLY A 41 -8.14 4.17 -8.78
C GLY A 41 -7.36 3.65 -9.99
N GLY A 42 -7.74 2.48 -10.54
CA GLY A 42 -7.15 1.93 -11.77
C GLY A 42 -6.26 0.72 -11.59
N CYS A 43 -6.33 0.01 -10.45
CA CYS A 43 -5.68 -1.30 -10.32
C CYS A 43 -6.56 -2.39 -10.95
N ASP A 44 -5.97 -3.25 -11.79
CA ASP A 44 -6.65 -4.39 -12.41
C ASP A 44 -7.01 -5.48 -11.41
N GLN A 45 -6.18 -5.62 -10.37
CA GLN A 45 -6.33 -6.60 -9.30
C GLN A 45 -5.90 -5.99 -7.96
N VAL A 46 -6.51 -6.45 -6.87
CA VAL A 46 -6.15 -6.03 -5.52
C VAL A 46 -5.76 -7.25 -4.68
N ILE A 47 -4.61 -7.15 -4.03
CA ILE A 47 -4.10 -8.12 -3.07
C ILE A 47 -4.16 -7.49 -1.68
N VAL A 48 -4.78 -8.18 -0.74
CA VAL A 48 -4.79 -7.79 0.67
C VAL A 48 -3.82 -8.69 1.42
N VAL A 49 -2.83 -8.08 2.08
CA VAL A 49 -1.86 -8.82 2.89
C VAL A 49 -2.37 -8.90 4.33
N LEU A 50 -2.70 -10.11 4.77
CA LEU A 50 -3.19 -10.43 6.11
C LEU A 50 -2.08 -10.99 7.02
N GLY A 51 -2.38 -11.10 8.31
CA GLY A 51 -1.43 -11.55 9.33
C GLY A 51 -2.12 -11.76 10.67
N ALA A 52 -2.04 -10.78 11.57
CA ALA A 52 -2.57 -10.87 12.93
C ALA A 52 -4.07 -11.17 13.04
N ALA A 53 -4.84 -10.95 11.96
CA ALA A 53 -6.22 -11.38 11.84
C ALA A 53 -6.47 -11.94 10.44
N ASP A 54 -7.23 -13.04 10.39
CA ASP A 54 -7.81 -13.57 9.17
C ASP A 54 -9.23 -13.02 9.01
N VAL A 55 -9.49 -12.41 7.85
CA VAL A 55 -10.80 -11.86 7.50
C VAL A 55 -11.16 -12.24 6.08
N THR A 56 -12.47 -12.28 5.79
CA THR A 56 -12.93 -12.33 4.41
C THR A 56 -12.64 -11.00 3.74
N VAL A 57 -11.86 -11.04 2.65
CA VAL A 57 -11.56 -9.85 1.85
C VAL A 57 -12.75 -9.47 0.96
N PRO A 58 -12.90 -8.19 0.59
CA PRO A 58 -13.96 -7.76 -0.32
C PRO A 58 -13.90 -8.48 -1.66
N ASP A 59 -15.05 -8.61 -2.33
CA ASP A 59 -15.14 -9.20 -3.66
C ASP A 59 -14.19 -8.50 -4.65
N GLY A 60 -13.53 -9.29 -5.51
CA GLY A 60 -12.54 -8.79 -6.45
C GLY A 60 -11.14 -8.59 -5.88
N ALA A 61 -10.97 -8.67 -4.55
CA ALA A 61 -9.65 -8.76 -3.93
C ALA A 61 -9.27 -10.21 -3.60
N THR A 62 -7.96 -10.48 -3.54
CA THR A 62 -7.42 -11.76 -3.08
C THR A 62 -6.62 -11.58 -1.80
N ALA A 63 -6.68 -12.55 -0.91
CA ALA A 63 -5.92 -12.54 0.33
C ALA A 63 -4.60 -13.27 0.17
N VAL A 64 -3.52 -12.69 0.69
CA VAL A 64 -2.25 -13.39 0.94
C VAL A 64 -1.88 -13.21 2.39
N HIS A 65 -1.31 -14.23 3.01
CA HIS A 65 -0.88 -14.16 4.40
C HIS A 65 0.61 -13.83 4.45
N ALA A 66 1.00 -12.80 5.20
CA ALA A 66 2.41 -12.48 5.45
C ALA A 66 3.00 -13.47 6.46
N PRO A 67 3.97 -14.31 6.06
CA PRO A 67 4.71 -15.10 7.01
C PRO A 67 5.44 -14.16 7.98
N HIS A 68 5.47 -14.52 9.26
CA HIS A 68 6.17 -13.75 10.28
C HIS A 68 5.75 -12.28 10.36
N TRP A 69 4.46 -12.00 10.22
CA TRP A 69 3.91 -10.64 10.34
C TRP A 69 4.33 -9.96 11.65
N GLU A 70 4.65 -10.72 12.70
CA GLU A 70 5.17 -10.21 13.96
C GLU A 70 6.53 -9.49 13.85
N GLN A 71 7.27 -9.68 12.75
CA GLN A 71 8.54 -8.98 12.48
C GLN A 71 8.34 -7.52 12.01
N GLY A 72 7.09 -7.10 11.79
CA GLY A 72 6.73 -5.73 11.47
C GLY A 72 6.31 -5.53 10.01
N MET A 73 6.21 -4.26 9.62
CA MET A 73 5.69 -3.84 8.31
C MET A 73 6.49 -4.41 7.13
N SER A 74 7.79 -4.67 7.30
CA SER A 74 8.62 -5.26 6.24
C SER A 74 8.12 -6.64 5.80
N ALA A 75 7.61 -7.47 6.72
CA ALA A 75 7.07 -8.79 6.38
C ALA A 75 5.82 -8.68 5.49
N SER A 76 4.90 -7.77 5.86
CA SER A 76 3.70 -7.49 5.06
C SER A 76 4.06 -6.94 3.68
N PHE A 77 5.00 -6.01 3.63
CA PHE A 77 5.43 -5.38 2.39
C PHE A 77 6.07 -6.39 1.43
N THR A 78 7.03 -7.18 1.90
CA THR A 78 7.72 -8.18 1.08
C THR A 78 6.77 -9.27 0.60
N ALA A 79 5.85 -9.75 1.45
CA ALA A 79 4.84 -10.72 1.05
C ALA A 79 3.92 -10.16 -0.06
N GLY A 80 3.48 -8.91 0.07
CA GLY A 80 2.68 -8.24 -0.96
C GLY A 80 3.42 -8.08 -2.28
N LEU A 81 4.68 -7.64 -2.26
CA LEU A 81 5.48 -7.50 -3.48
C LEU A 81 5.76 -8.85 -4.16
N ALA A 82 6.01 -9.90 -3.38
CA ALA A 82 6.20 -11.25 -3.92
C ALA A 82 4.94 -11.74 -4.64
N ALA A 83 3.76 -11.54 -4.05
CA ALA A 83 2.48 -11.90 -4.65
C ALA A 83 2.15 -11.09 -5.92
N ALA A 84 2.66 -9.87 -6.04
CA ALA A 84 2.48 -8.99 -7.18
C ALA A 84 3.70 -8.96 -8.15
N SER A 85 4.63 -9.90 -8.04
CA SER A 85 5.95 -9.86 -8.71
C SER A 85 5.90 -9.81 -10.25
N ASP A 86 4.82 -10.33 -10.85
CA ASP A 86 4.62 -10.30 -12.31
C ASP A 86 3.94 -9.03 -12.83
N ALA A 87 3.49 -8.12 -11.94
CA ALA A 87 2.82 -6.87 -12.33
C ALA A 87 3.79 -5.90 -13.03
N GLU A 88 3.27 -5.04 -13.90
CA GLU A 88 4.06 -3.93 -14.45
C GLU A 88 4.26 -2.84 -13.40
N TYR A 89 3.19 -2.52 -12.67
CA TYR A 89 3.20 -1.60 -11.54
C TYR A 89 2.52 -2.22 -10.33
N VAL A 90 3.08 -1.94 -9.15
CA VAL A 90 2.49 -2.28 -7.86
C VAL A 90 2.14 -1.00 -7.13
N VAL A 91 0.86 -0.83 -6.79
CA VAL A 91 0.36 0.30 -5.98
C VAL A 91 0.24 -0.15 -4.54
N VAL A 92 1.20 0.23 -3.70
CA VAL A 92 1.23 -0.12 -2.28
C VAL A 92 0.46 0.90 -1.47
N HIS A 93 -0.56 0.42 -0.77
CA HIS A 93 -1.43 1.20 0.10
C HIS A 93 -1.55 0.56 1.49
N VAL A 94 -2.10 1.30 2.45
CA VAL A 94 -2.22 0.89 3.85
C VAL A 94 -3.66 1.01 4.30
N VAL A 95 -4.07 0.16 5.24
CA VAL A 95 -5.48 0.12 5.71
C VAL A 95 -5.85 1.27 6.64
N ASP A 96 -4.88 2.04 7.14
CA ASP A 96 -5.06 3.00 8.22
C ASP A 96 -5.10 4.47 7.76
N THR A 97 -5.22 4.71 6.46
CA THR A 97 -5.48 6.01 5.85
C THR A 97 -6.84 6.01 5.13
N PRO A 98 -7.97 5.91 5.87
CA PRO A 98 -9.29 5.65 5.28
C PRO A 98 -9.86 6.83 4.47
N ASP A 99 -9.24 8.00 4.54
CA ASP A 99 -9.61 9.18 3.74
C ASP A 99 -8.94 9.18 2.35
N VAL A 100 -7.93 8.34 2.12
CA VAL A 100 -7.23 8.23 0.84
C VAL A 100 -8.08 7.43 -0.15
N GLY A 101 -8.74 8.16 -1.05
CA GLY A 101 -9.65 7.64 -2.06
C GLY A 101 -9.02 7.36 -3.43
N PRO A 102 -9.85 6.93 -4.41
CA PRO A 102 -9.40 6.56 -5.74
C PRO A 102 -8.76 7.71 -6.53
N GLU A 103 -9.14 8.97 -6.28
CA GLU A 103 -8.53 10.14 -6.93
C GLU A 103 -7.03 10.24 -6.63
N VAL A 104 -6.65 9.96 -5.38
CA VAL A 104 -5.25 9.93 -4.96
C VAL A 104 -4.52 8.78 -5.66
N VAL A 105 -5.10 7.58 -5.64
CA VAL A 105 -4.51 6.39 -6.27
C VAL A 105 -4.27 6.62 -7.75
N HIS A 106 -5.29 7.11 -8.47
CA HIS A 106 -5.21 7.40 -9.89
C HIS A 106 -4.11 8.42 -10.20
N ALA A 107 -4.05 9.53 -9.46
CA ALA A 107 -3.05 10.58 -9.70
C ALA A 107 -1.61 10.10 -9.48
N VAL A 108 -1.38 9.24 -8.47
CA VAL A 108 -0.05 8.67 -8.22
C VAL A 108 0.31 7.62 -9.27
N LEU A 109 -0.66 6.79 -9.68
CA LEU A 109 -0.46 5.79 -10.73
C LEU A 109 -0.14 6.44 -12.08
N ASP A 110 -0.89 7.47 -12.49
CA ASP A 110 -0.66 8.22 -13.74
C ASP A 110 0.71 8.90 -13.77
N ALA A 111 1.23 9.29 -12.61
CA ALA A 111 2.56 9.89 -12.47
C ALA A 111 3.71 8.90 -12.65
N ALA A 112 3.49 7.61 -12.36
CA ALA A 112 4.54 6.60 -12.21
C ALA A 112 5.31 6.29 -13.51
N PRO A 113 4.70 6.23 -14.72
CA PRO A 113 5.43 5.90 -15.95
C PRO A 113 6.64 6.78 -16.26
N ARG A 114 6.71 8.01 -15.71
CA ARG A 114 7.83 8.94 -15.93
C ARG A 114 9.18 8.40 -15.45
N THR A 115 9.19 7.70 -14.32
CA THR A 115 10.42 7.19 -13.69
C THR A 115 10.30 5.75 -13.19
N GLY A 116 9.07 5.22 -13.14
CA GLY A 116 8.69 3.97 -12.49
C GLY A 116 8.46 4.07 -10.98
N LEU A 117 8.59 5.27 -10.40
CA LEU A 117 8.43 5.50 -8.97
C LEU A 117 7.61 6.77 -8.74
N ALA A 118 6.49 6.62 -8.06
CA ALA A 118 5.68 7.76 -7.61
C ALA A 118 5.16 7.52 -6.20
N ARG A 119 4.87 8.60 -5.46
CA ARG A 119 4.20 8.54 -4.16
C ARG A 119 3.29 9.73 -3.94
N ALA A 120 2.23 9.51 -3.17
CA ALA A 120 1.44 10.60 -2.63
C ALA A 120 2.27 11.45 -1.64
N VAL A 121 1.97 12.74 -1.63
CA VAL A 121 2.46 13.73 -0.69
C VAL A 121 1.28 14.57 -0.23
N PHE A 122 1.23 14.84 1.08
CA PHE A 122 0.17 15.61 1.72
C PHE A 122 0.79 16.75 2.53
N ASP A 123 0.64 17.98 2.06
CA ASP A 123 1.24 19.19 2.63
C ASP A 123 2.75 19.03 2.80
N GLY A 124 3.42 18.53 1.76
CA GLY A 124 4.86 18.25 1.77
C GLY A 124 5.29 17.01 2.56
N ARG A 125 4.36 16.30 3.23
CA ARG A 125 4.65 15.05 3.96
C ARG A 125 4.47 13.84 3.04
N PRO A 126 5.50 12.99 2.85
CA PRO A 126 5.35 11.75 2.10
C PRO A 126 4.31 10.81 2.72
N GLY A 127 3.45 10.21 1.89
CA GLY A 127 2.40 9.30 2.33
C GLY A 127 2.17 8.15 1.35
N HIS A 128 1.01 7.48 1.51
CA HIS A 128 0.53 6.41 0.65
C HIS A 128 -0.59 6.92 -0.27
N PRO A 129 -0.79 6.30 -1.45
CA PRO A 129 -0.06 5.13 -1.96
C PRO A 129 1.33 5.45 -2.51
N VAL A 130 2.12 4.40 -2.65
CA VAL A 130 3.40 4.39 -3.37
C VAL A 130 3.27 3.47 -4.58
N VAL A 131 3.73 3.91 -5.74
CA VAL A 131 3.74 3.11 -6.97
C VAL A 131 5.16 2.70 -7.32
N LEU A 132 5.36 1.40 -7.52
CA LEU A 132 6.64 0.79 -7.88
C LEU A 132 6.50 0.03 -9.20
N ALA A 133 7.29 0.39 -10.21
CA ALA A 133 7.40 -0.42 -11.42
C ALA A 133 8.14 -1.74 -11.14
N ARG A 134 7.86 -2.79 -11.93
CA ARG A 134 8.42 -4.15 -11.79
C ARG A 134 9.92 -4.17 -11.49
N ARG A 135 10.69 -3.39 -12.25
CA ARG A 135 12.16 -3.29 -12.15
C ARG A 135 12.67 -2.82 -10.77
N HIS A 136 11.80 -2.26 -9.94
CA HIS A 136 12.13 -1.77 -8.61
C HIS A 136 11.68 -2.72 -7.48
N LEU A 137 10.85 -3.72 -7.77
CA LEU A 137 10.23 -4.56 -6.73
C LEU A 137 11.25 -5.34 -5.92
N GLU A 138 12.23 -5.96 -6.57
CA GLU A 138 13.29 -6.73 -5.89
C GLU A 138 14.13 -5.83 -4.97
N ALA A 139 14.60 -4.68 -5.48
CA ALA A 139 15.39 -3.74 -4.70
C ALA A 139 14.58 -3.12 -3.54
N ALA A 140 13.30 -2.82 -3.77
CA ALA A 140 12.41 -2.32 -2.72
C ALA A 140 12.21 -3.36 -1.62
N ALA A 141 11.91 -4.61 -1.96
CA ALA A 141 11.76 -5.71 -1.02
C ALA A 141 13.05 -5.95 -0.21
N ALA A 142 14.21 -5.94 -0.86
CA ALA A 142 15.51 -6.15 -0.21
C ALA A 142 15.88 -5.05 0.81
N SER A 143 15.36 -3.83 0.63
CA SER A 143 15.60 -2.72 1.56
C SER A 143 14.66 -2.68 2.77
N ALA A 144 13.58 -3.45 2.74
CA ALA A 144 12.56 -3.44 3.79
C ALA A 144 13.09 -4.11 5.06
N SER A 145 12.91 -3.47 6.21
CA SER A 145 13.34 -4.01 7.51
C SER A 145 12.51 -3.43 8.65
N GLY A 146 12.16 -4.28 9.63
CA GLY A 146 11.35 -3.91 10.79
C GLY A 146 10.07 -3.17 10.40
N ASP A 147 9.94 -1.93 10.88
CA ASP A 147 8.79 -1.05 10.61
C ASP A 147 8.95 -0.17 9.35
N SER A 148 9.85 -0.56 8.43
CA SER A 148 9.98 0.06 7.12
C SER A 148 9.59 -0.91 6.01
N GLY A 149 8.53 -0.57 5.28
CA GLY A 149 8.30 -1.04 3.91
C GLY A 149 9.18 -0.25 2.93
N ALA A 150 8.55 0.42 1.96
CA ALA A 150 9.25 1.20 0.92
C ALA A 150 10.02 2.44 1.42
N ARG A 151 9.91 2.83 2.70
CA ARG A 151 10.48 4.09 3.22
C ARG A 151 12.00 4.16 3.03
N GLU A 152 12.72 3.10 3.40
CA GLU A 152 14.18 3.01 3.19
C GLU A 152 14.53 3.09 1.70
N PHE A 153 13.83 2.31 0.86
CA PHE A 153 14.03 2.29 -0.58
C PHE A 153 13.95 3.69 -1.22
N LEU A 154 12.94 4.47 -0.83
CA LEU A 154 12.65 5.77 -1.45
C LEU A 154 13.50 6.92 -0.91
N ARG A 155 14.21 6.73 0.21
CA ARG A 155 14.91 7.83 0.87
C ARG A 155 16.10 8.31 0.03
N GLY A 156 16.17 9.63 -0.17
CA GLY A 156 17.30 10.27 -0.85
C GLY A 156 17.34 10.06 -2.37
N ARG A 157 16.35 9.36 -2.93
CA ARG A 157 16.17 9.21 -4.37
C ARG A 157 15.63 10.50 -4.98
N ASP A 158 16.17 10.90 -6.11
CA ASP A 158 15.77 12.05 -6.92
C ASP A 158 14.80 11.68 -8.07
N ASP A 159 14.62 10.38 -8.33
CA ASP A 159 13.75 9.83 -9.37
C ASP A 159 12.34 9.46 -8.86
N VAL A 160 12.03 9.71 -7.59
CA VAL A 160 10.68 9.47 -7.04
C VAL A 160 9.80 10.67 -7.34
N ILE A 161 8.76 10.48 -8.16
CA ILE A 161 7.79 11.55 -8.41
C ILE A 161 6.90 11.75 -7.19
N ALA A 162 7.03 12.90 -6.55
CA ALA A 162 6.09 13.36 -5.53
C ALA A 162 4.83 13.93 -6.17
N VAL A 163 3.67 13.38 -5.83
CA VAL A 163 2.36 13.87 -6.27
C VAL A 163 1.65 14.51 -5.09
N GLU A 164 1.41 15.82 -5.18
CA GLU A 164 0.68 16.54 -4.14
C GLU A 164 -0.82 16.22 -4.22
N CYS A 165 -1.37 15.73 -3.11
CA CYS A 165 -2.69 15.11 -3.02
C CYS A 165 -3.61 15.75 -1.96
N SER A 166 -3.18 16.84 -1.31
CA SER A 166 -3.93 17.46 -0.20
C SER A 166 -5.30 18.01 -0.57
N GLN A 167 -5.61 18.16 -1.86
CA GLN A 167 -6.95 18.51 -2.32
C GLN A 167 -7.98 17.39 -2.16
N TRP A 168 -7.55 16.14 -1.97
CA TRP A 168 -8.42 14.96 -1.92
C TRP A 168 -8.44 14.28 -0.56
N ALA A 169 -7.30 14.25 0.14
CA ALA A 169 -7.17 13.58 1.43
C ALA A 169 -6.12 14.26 2.30
N THR A 170 -6.13 13.95 3.60
CA THR A 170 -5.10 14.37 4.56
C THR A 170 -3.92 13.41 4.61
N GLY A 171 -4.15 12.14 4.23
CA GLY A 171 -3.15 11.06 4.27
C GLY A 171 -2.64 10.75 5.67
N ILE A 172 -3.41 11.08 6.70
CA ILE A 172 -3.05 10.82 8.10
C ILE A 172 -3.28 9.35 8.41
N ASP A 173 -2.27 8.70 9.00
CA ASP A 173 -2.38 7.35 9.52
C ASP A 173 -3.03 7.34 10.90
N HIS A 174 -4.04 6.49 11.06
CA HIS A 174 -4.74 6.37 12.34
C HIS A 174 -4.10 5.30 13.22
N ASP A 175 -3.08 5.71 13.98
CA ASP A 175 -2.35 4.83 14.92
C ASP A 175 -3.03 4.62 16.27
N TYR A 176 -3.96 5.51 16.63
CA TYR A 176 -4.70 5.51 17.90
C TYR A 176 -6.21 5.63 17.64
N ARG A 177 -7.02 5.19 18.60
CA ARG A 177 -8.48 5.23 18.54
C ARG A 177 -9.06 6.54 19.07
#